data_AF-A0A6V8NP86-F1
#
_entry.id   AF-A0A6V8NP86-F1
#
_cell.length_a   1.000
_cell.length_b   1.000
_cell.length_c   1.000
_cell.angle_alpha   90.00
_cell.angle_beta   90.00
_cell.angle_gamma   90.00
#
_symmetry.space_group_name_H-M   'P 1'
#
loop_
_entity.id
_entity.type
_entity.pdbx_description
1 polymer ?
#
loop_
_entity_poly.entity_id
_entity_poly.type
_entity_poly.pdbx_seq_one_letter_code
_entity_poly.pdbx_strand_id
1 'polypeptide(L)'
;MKKRNLVESLNFAIEGIIYVLRTQRNLRIHFAAALMVLGVSLFLDLSRVEMMVLILTIAMVIVAELINTAIETAVDTYLVFEHPLAKIAKDVAAGAVLVASLSAVVIGYFLFFNRLNPLASMVIQRVAQSSPYLTVAVFLIVVILIISVKAVTGRGTPLSGGFPSGHSA
;
A
#
# COMPACT_ATOMS: atom_id res chain seq x y z
N MET A 1 -18.77 35.40 10.03
CA MET A 1 -17.55 34.79 9.45
C MET A 1 -17.07 35.66 8.30
N LYS A 2 -15.81 36.12 8.31
CA LYS A 2 -15.22 36.94 7.24
C LYS A 2 -15.35 36.18 5.91
N LYS A 3 -15.85 36.80 4.83
CA LYS A 3 -15.87 36.16 3.50
C LYS A 3 -14.43 35.89 3.10
N ARG A 4 -14.05 34.61 3.11
CA ARG A 4 -12.71 34.15 2.76
C ARG A 4 -12.55 34.22 1.24
N ASN A 5 -11.38 34.63 0.79
CA ASN A 5 -11.07 34.61 -0.63
C ASN A 5 -10.71 33.18 -1.04
N LEU A 6 -11.03 32.76 -2.27
CA LEU A 6 -10.81 31.39 -2.76
C LEU A 6 -9.36 30.93 -2.56
N VAL A 7 -8.39 31.81 -2.83
CA VAL A 7 -6.95 31.55 -2.65
C VAL A 7 -6.63 31.17 -1.20
N GLU A 8 -7.24 31.85 -0.23
CA GLU A 8 -7.02 31.59 1.19
C GLU A 8 -7.54 30.20 1.58
N SER A 9 -8.70 29.80 1.07
CA SER A 9 -9.26 28.46 1.31
C SER A 9 -8.41 27.34 0.70
N LEU A 10 -7.83 27.56 -0.48
CA LEU A 10 -6.94 26.60 -1.12
C LEU A 10 -5.61 26.46 -0.35
N ASN A 11 -5.05 27.57 0.12
CA ASN A 11 -3.83 27.54 0.94
C ASN A 11 -4.04 26.71 2.21
N PHE A 12 -5.15 26.89 2.92
CA PHE A 12 -5.44 26.07 4.10
C PHE A 12 -5.60 24.57 3.78
N ALA A 13 -6.23 24.24 2.65
CA ALA A 13 -6.35 22.84 2.23
C ALA A 13 -4.96 22.22 1.93
N ILE A 14 -4.10 22.96 1.24
CA ILE A 14 -2.72 22.54 0.93
C ILE A 14 -1.90 22.38 2.21
N GLU A 15 -1.98 23.34 3.14
CA GLU A 15 -1.32 23.27 4.44
C GLU A 15 -1.79 22.03 5.23
N GLY A 16 -3.09 21.71 5.19
CA GLY A 16 -3.63 20.49 5.79
C GLY A 16 -3.01 19.22 5.20
N ILE A 17 -2.92 19.12 3.87
CA ILE A 17 -2.28 17.96 3.21
C ILE A 17 -0.80 17.87 3.59
N ILE A 18 -0.07 18.99 3.58
CA ILE A 18 1.35 19.04 3.95
C ILE A 18 1.53 18.61 5.42
N TYR A 19 0.66 19.07 6.31
CA TYR A 19 0.68 18.71 7.72
C TYR A 19 0.53 17.19 7.92
N VAL A 20 -0.48 16.57 7.30
CA VAL A 20 -0.69 15.13 7.41
C VAL A 20 0.48 14.35 6.80
N LEU A 21 1.00 14.79 5.65
CA LEU A 21 2.16 14.16 5.01
C LEU A 21 3.41 14.20 5.89
N ARG A 22 3.62 15.24 6.70
CA ARG A 22 4.79 15.34 7.59
C ARG A 22 4.61 14.54 8.88
N THR A 23 3.40 14.48 9.40
CA THR A 23 3.10 13.88 10.71
C THR A 23 2.82 12.39 10.58
N GLN A 24 1.98 11.97 9.64
CA GLN A 24 1.50 10.59 9.55
C GLN A 24 2.41 9.70 8.71
N ARG A 25 2.80 8.55 9.27
CA ARG A 25 3.67 7.59 8.58
C ARG A 25 2.93 6.85 7.46
N ASN A 26 1.68 6.46 7.70
CA ASN A 26 0.87 5.70 6.74
C ASN A 26 0.62 6.51 5.47
N LEU A 27 0.22 7.79 5.60
CA LEU A 27 0.09 8.68 4.43
C LEU A 27 1.40 8.81 3.64
N ARG A 28 2.57 8.88 4.29
CA ARG A 28 3.88 8.91 3.59
C ARG A 28 4.11 7.65 2.76
N ILE A 29 3.75 6.48 3.29
CA ILE A 29 3.87 5.21 2.58
C ILE A 29 2.94 5.20 1.36
N HIS A 30 1.66 5.56 1.55
CA HIS A 30 0.70 5.62 0.44
C HIS A 30 1.11 6.63 -0.64
N PHE A 31 1.64 7.79 -0.25
CA PHE A 31 2.11 8.80 -1.20
C PHE A 31 3.36 8.34 -1.96
N ALA A 32 4.32 7.69 -1.29
CA ALA A 32 5.50 7.11 -1.95
C ALA A 32 5.11 5.98 -2.92
N ALA A 33 4.18 5.11 -2.52
CA ALA A 33 3.64 4.06 -3.37
C ALA A 33 2.91 4.65 -4.59
N ALA A 34 2.10 5.69 -4.39
CA ALA A 34 1.42 6.40 -5.47
C ALA A 34 2.41 6.98 -6.48
N LEU A 35 3.47 7.66 -6.03
CA LEU A 35 4.51 8.20 -6.90
C LEU A 35 5.23 7.10 -7.68
N MET A 36 5.55 5.97 -7.03
CA MET A 36 6.19 4.83 -7.68
C MET A 36 5.29 4.23 -8.75
N VAL A 37 4.01 3.98 -8.44
CA VAL A 37 3.06 3.38 -9.38
C VAL A 37 2.77 4.31 -10.55
N LEU A 38 2.60 5.62 -10.31
CA LEU A 38 2.46 6.60 -11.38
C LEU A 38 3.72 6.65 -12.25
N GLY A 39 4.91 6.66 -11.65
CA GLY A 39 6.18 6.62 -12.37
C GLY A 39 6.28 5.40 -13.28
N VAL A 40 5.97 4.20 -12.77
CA VAL A 40 5.95 2.96 -13.56
C VAL A 40 4.88 3.02 -14.66
N SER A 41 3.71 3.57 -14.38
CA SER A 41 2.59 3.65 -15.34
C SER A 41 2.91 4.48 -16.59
N LEU A 42 3.80 5.47 -16.49
CA LEU A 42 4.25 6.27 -17.62
C LEU A 42 5.03 5.45 -18.66
N PHE A 43 5.59 4.31 -18.27
CA PHE A 43 6.32 3.40 -19.16
C PHE A 43 5.48 2.24 -19.69
N LEU A 44 4.22 2.11 -19.27
CA LEU A 44 3.37 0.94 -19.56
C LEU A 44 2.28 1.19 -20.62
N ASP A 45 2.38 2.30 -21.37
CA ASP A 45 1.46 2.67 -22.45
C ASP A 45 -0.03 2.47 -22.09
N LEU A 46 -0.41 2.94 -20.90
CA LEU A 46 -1.80 2.90 -20.45
C LEU A 46 -2.68 3.80 -21.33
N SER A 47 -3.87 3.32 -21.65
CA SER A 47 -4.90 4.13 -22.29
C SER A 47 -5.35 5.28 -21.38
N ARG A 48 -6.01 6.29 -21.96
CA ARG A 48 -6.52 7.44 -21.21
C ARG A 48 -7.48 7.01 -20.09
N VAL A 49 -8.34 6.03 -20.36
CA VAL A 49 -9.30 5.53 -19.36
C VAL A 49 -8.58 4.80 -18.24
N GLU A 50 -7.60 3.96 -18.55
CA GLU A 50 -6.79 3.25 -17.55
C GLU A 50 -6.01 4.22 -16.65
N MET A 51 -5.43 5.28 -17.23
CA MET A 51 -4.75 6.34 -16.46
C MET A 51 -5.73 7.11 -15.55
N MET A 52 -6.93 7.43 -16.04
CA MET A 52 -7.96 8.08 -15.22
C MET A 52 -8.39 7.20 -14.04
N VAL A 53 -8.59 5.90 -14.29
CA VAL A 53 -8.93 4.93 -13.23
C VAL A 53 -7.78 4.81 -12.22
N LEU A 54 -6.53 4.78 -12.68
CA LEU A 54 -5.36 4.74 -11.80
C LEU A 54 -5.28 5.97 -10.89
N ILE A 55 -5.43 7.17 -11.45
CA ILE A 55 -5.40 8.43 -10.71
C ILE A 55 -6.54 8.48 -9.68
N LEU A 56 -7.77 8.11 -10.07
CA LEU A 56 -8.91 8.07 -9.16
C LEU A 56 -8.71 7.07 -8.03
N THR A 57 -8.13 5.91 -8.33
CA THR A 57 -7.83 4.86 -7.36
C THR A 57 -6.83 5.34 -6.31
N ILE A 58 -5.74 5.98 -6.76
CA ILE A 58 -4.74 6.58 -5.87
C ILE A 58 -5.36 7.69 -5.02
N ALA A 59 -6.14 8.57 -5.63
CA ALA A 59 -6.80 9.66 -4.94
C ALA A 59 -7.75 9.15 -3.85
N MET A 60 -8.49 8.06 -4.10
CA MET A 60 -9.40 7.46 -3.12
C MET A 60 -8.65 6.98 -1.87
N VAL A 61 -7.49 6.32 -2.03
CA VAL A 61 -6.66 5.89 -0.90
C VAL A 61 -6.16 7.09 -0.08
N ILE A 62 -5.67 8.12 -0.76
CA ILE A 62 -5.19 9.35 -0.09
C ILE A 62 -6.34 10.04 0.66
N VAL A 63 -7.53 10.14 0.06
CA VAL A 63 -8.71 10.74 0.71
C VAL A 63 -9.12 9.94 1.94
N ALA A 64 -9.15 8.60 1.86
CA ALA A 64 -9.47 7.75 3.00
C ALA A 64 -8.49 7.97 4.15
N GLU A 65 -7.19 8.05 3.86
CA GLU A 65 -6.13 8.29 4.85
C GLU A 65 -6.21 9.69 5.49
N LEU A 66 -6.55 10.71 4.70
CA LEU A 66 -6.79 12.07 5.21
C LEU A 66 -8.01 12.10 6.14
N ILE A 67 -9.10 11.41 5.78
CA ILE A 67 -10.29 11.27 6.64
C ILE A 67 -9.93 10.51 7.93
N ASN A 68 -9.16 9.43 7.83
CA ASN A 68 -8.70 8.68 9.01
C ASN A 68 -7.94 9.60 9.98
N THR A 69 -6.97 10.35 9.46
CA THR A 69 -6.19 11.27 10.27
C THR A 69 -7.07 12.38 10.87
N ALA A 70 -8.02 12.91 10.10
CA ALA A 70 -8.93 13.95 10.60
C ALA A 70 -9.80 13.42 11.76
N ILE A 71 -10.31 12.19 11.65
CA ILE A 71 -11.08 11.54 12.71
C ILE A 71 -10.19 11.29 13.93
N GLU A 72 -9.00 10.71 13.77
CA GLU A 72 -8.04 10.49 14.86
C GLU A 72 -7.73 11.80 15.59
N THR A 73 -7.36 12.85 14.84
CA THR A 73 -7.01 14.15 15.42
C THR A 73 -8.20 14.78 16.16
N ALA A 74 -9.40 14.70 15.59
CA ALA A 74 -10.60 15.23 16.24
C ALA A 74 -10.92 14.46 17.53
N VAL A 75 -10.85 13.14 17.50
CA VAL A 75 -11.13 12.27 18.65
C VAL A 75 -10.08 12.48 19.76
N ASP A 76 -8.80 12.56 19.40
CA ASP A 76 -7.69 12.73 20.34
C ASP A 76 -7.67 14.11 21.01
N THR A 77 -8.23 15.13 20.35
CA THR A 77 -8.30 16.49 20.91
C THR A 77 -9.23 16.56 22.12
N TYR A 78 -10.29 15.74 22.17
CA TYR A 78 -11.33 15.83 23.21
C TYR A 78 -11.22 14.76 24.31
N LEU A 79 -10.40 13.72 24.12
CA LEU A 79 -10.34 12.58 25.03
C LEU A 79 -9.03 12.54 25.81
N VAL A 80 -9.13 12.64 27.13
CA VAL A 80 -8.01 12.44 28.07
C VAL A 80 -7.73 10.95 28.30
N PHE A 81 -8.75 10.10 28.16
CA PHE A 81 -8.68 8.65 28.28
C PHE A 81 -9.43 7.99 27.12
N GLU A 82 -8.99 6.81 26.69
CA GLU A 82 -9.65 6.10 25.59
C GLU A 82 -11.09 5.70 25.95
N HIS A 83 -12.05 6.25 25.22
CA HIS A 83 -13.46 5.89 25.34
C HIS A 83 -13.80 4.73 24.37
N PRO A 84 -14.61 3.73 24.76
CA PRO A 84 -14.94 2.60 23.89
C PRO A 84 -15.48 2.99 22.51
N LEU A 85 -16.36 4.00 22.44
CA LEU A 85 -16.88 4.52 21.16
C LEU A 85 -15.81 5.23 20.32
N ALA A 86 -14.82 5.87 20.96
CA ALA A 86 -13.73 6.54 20.27
C ALA A 86 -12.81 5.53 19.58
N LYS A 87 -12.54 4.42 20.27
CA LYS A 87 -11.84 3.29 19.68
C LYS A 87 -12.58 2.75 18.45
N ILE A 88 -13.90 2.53 18.56
CA ILE A 88 -14.70 2.06 17.42
C ILE A 88 -14.64 3.05 16.24
N ALA A 89 -14.72 4.37 16.50
CA ALA A 89 -14.62 5.37 15.46
C ALA A 89 -13.27 5.32 14.72
N LYS A 90 -12.16 5.18 15.47
CA LYS A 90 -10.81 5.01 14.90
C LYS A 90 -10.69 3.70 14.11
N ASP A 91 -11.18 2.60 14.66
CA ASP A 91 -11.15 1.29 14.01
C ASP A 91 -11.93 1.29 12.69
N VAL A 92 -13.10 1.95 12.64
CA VAL A 92 -13.89 2.13 11.41
C VAL A 92 -13.16 3.00 10.39
N ALA A 93 -12.52 4.08 10.83
CA ALA A 93 -11.76 4.97 9.97
C ALA A 93 -10.55 4.26 9.35
N ALA A 94 -9.80 3.49 10.15
CA ALA A 94 -8.72 2.63 9.67
C ALA A 94 -9.23 1.53 8.74
N GLY A 95 -10.41 0.96 9.03
CA GLY A 95 -11.09 0.01 8.16
C GLY A 95 -11.41 0.58 6.77
N ALA A 96 -11.80 1.86 6.69
CA ALA A 96 -12.04 2.52 5.41
C ALA A 96 -10.76 2.64 4.57
N VAL A 97 -9.62 2.98 5.20
CA VAL A 97 -8.31 2.99 4.54
C VAL A 97 -7.93 1.59 4.02
N LEU A 98 -8.18 0.55 4.82
CA LEU A 98 -7.90 -0.83 4.44
C LEU A 98 -8.70 -1.24 3.20
N VAL A 99 -10.00 -0.94 3.17
CA VAL A 99 -10.87 -1.23 2.02
C VAL A 99 -10.38 -0.50 0.78
N ALA A 100 -10.11 0.81 0.89
CA ALA A 100 -9.59 1.63 -0.20
C ALA A 100 -8.26 1.05 -0.75
N SER A 101 -7.34 0.69 0.15
CA SER A 101 -6.03 0.13 -0.21
C SER A 101 -6.15 -1.23 -0.90
N LEU A 102 -7.03 -2.11 -0.42
CA LEU A 102 -7.26 -3.40 -1.04
C LEU A 102 -7.89 -3.25 -2.43
N SER A 103 -8.89 -2.38 -2.57
CA SER A 103 -9.46 -2.04 -3.88
C SER A 103 -8.39 -1.50 -4.83
N ALA A 104 -7.47 -0.67 -4.35
CA ALA A 104 -6.38 -0.16 -5.16
C ALA A 104 -5.41 -1.25 -5.65
N VAL A 105 -5.10 -2.24 -4.81
CA VAL A 105 -4.31 -3.40 -5.20
C VAL A 105 -5.02 -4.20 -6.30
N VAL A 106 -6.31 -4.46 -6.15
CA VAL A 106 -7.10 -5.23 -7.13
C VAL A 106 -7.18 -4.49 -8.47
N ILE A 107 -7.48 -3.19 -8.46
CA ILE A 107 -7.52 -2.37 -9.67
C ILE A 107 -6.14 -2.30 -10.33
N GLY A 108 -5.09 -2.05 -9.54
CA GLY A 108 -3.71 -2.04 -10.02
C GLY A 108 -3.33 -3.36 -10.69
N TYR A 109 -3.70 -4.49 -10.09
CA TYR A 109 -3.50 -5.80 -10.70
C TYR A 109 -4.15 -5.87 -12.09
N PHE A 110 -5.42 -5.51 -12.24
CA PHE A 110 -6.08 -5.55 -13.55
C PHE A 110 -5.47 -4.61 -14.59
N LEU A 111 -5.08 -3.40 -14.19
CA LEU A 111 -4.45 -2.43 -15.08
C LEU A 111 -3.09 -2.91 -15.59
N PHE A 112 -2.28 -3.51 -14.71
CA PHE A 112 -0.92 -3.92 -15.06
C PHE A 112 -0.81 -5.37 -15.56
N PHE A 113 -1.82 -6.22 -15.31
CA PHE A 113 -1.78 -7.65 -15.65
C PHE A 113 -1.41 -7.90 -17.12
N ASN A 114 -2.13 -7.28 -18.06
CA ASN A 114 -1.92 -7.51 -19.48
C ASN A 114 -0.55 -7.01 -19.99
N ARG A 115 0.11 -6.12 -19.26
CA ARG A 115 1.37 -5.46 -19.67
C ARG A 115 2.58 -6.13 -19.02
N LEU A 116 2.40 -6.73 -17.85
CA LEU A 116 3.41 -7.54 -17.17
C LEU A 116 3.38 -9.01 -17.61
N ASN A 117 2.26 -9.51 -18.13
CA ASN A 117 2.12 -10.90 -18.58
C ASN A 117 3.13 -11.31 -19.69
N PRO A 118 3.44 -10.49 -20.72
CA PRO A 118 4.46 -10.83 -21.71
C PRO A 118 5.86 -11.02 -21.11
N LEU A 119 6.24 -10.19 -20.13
CA LEU A 119 7.50 -10.33 -19.40
C LEU A 119 7.49 -11.59 -18.53
N ALA A 120 6.40 -11.82 -17.80
CA ALA A 120 6.24 -13.00 -16.95
C ALA A 120 6.28 -14.29 -17.78
N SER A 121 5.56 -14.35 -18.90
CA SER A 121 5.56 -15.51 -19.80
C SER A 121 6.92 -15.72 -20.47
N MET A 122 7.65 -14.67 -20.83
CA MET A 122 9.02 -14.78 -21.33
C MET A 122 9.98 -15.34 -20.28
N VAL A 123 9.88 -14.90 -19.03
CA VAL A 123 10.68 -15.45 -17.92
C VAL A 123 10.30 -16.90 -17.65
N ILE A 124 9.00 -17.22 -17.57
CA ILE A 124 8.52 -18.58 -17.34
C ILE A 124 8.99 -19.50 -18.46
N GLN A 125 8.93 -19.09 -19.72
CA GLN A 125 9.43 -19.88 -20.85
C GLN A 125 10.95 -20.09 -20.77
N ARG A 126 11.73 -19.05 -20.43
CA ARG A 126 13.18 -19.19 -20.24
C ARG A 126 13.54 -20.12 -19.08
N VAL A 127 12.78 -20.09 -17.99
CA VAL A 127 12.97 -21.00 -16.86
C VAL A 127 12.52 -22.41 -17.22
N ALA A 128 11.37 -22.57 -17.88
CA ALA A 128 10.85 -23.88 -18.28
C ALA A 128 11.71 -24.58 -19.35
N GLN A 129 12.39 -23.81 -20.20
CA GLN A 129 13.35 -24.32 -21.19
C GLN A 129 14.79 -24.35 -20.67
N SER A 130 15.05 -23.84 -19.46
CA SER A 130 16.38 -23.95 -18.84
C SER A 130 16.62 -25.39 -18.37
N SER A 131 17.87 -25.83 -18.45
CA SER A 131 18.19 -27.19 -18.08
C SER A 131 17.89 -27.43 -16.60
N PRO A 132 17.28 -28.57 -16.20
CA PRO A 132 16.74 -28.79 -14.85
C PRO A 132 17.73 -28.53 -13.71
N TYR A 133 19.01 -28.79 -13.94
CA TYR A 133 20.07 -28.55 -12.95
C TYR A 133 20.31 -27.05 -12.67
N LEU A 134 20.09 -26.15 -13.63
CA LEU A 134 20.20 -24.70 -13.41
C LEU A 134 19.03 -24.18 -12.55
N THR A 135 17.82 -24.69 -12.76
CA THR A 135 16.65 -24.34 -11.95
C THR A 135 16.82 -24.77 -10.50
N VAL A 136 17.32 -26.00 -10.29
CA VAL A 136 17.65 -26.52 -8.96
C VAL A 136 18.78 -25.72 -8.30
N ALA A 137 19.82 -25.35 -9.05
CA ALA A 137 20.93 -24.54 -8.52
C ALA A 137 20.48 -23.14 -8.09
N VAL A 138 19.65 -22.46 -8.89
CA VAL A 138 19.10 -21.14 -8.51
C VAL A 138 18.21 -21.25 -7.28
N PHE A 139 17.36 -22.28 -7.20
CA PHE A 139 16.52 -22.51 -6.03
C PHE A 139 17.35 -22.74 -4.76
N LEU A 140 18.42 -23.55 -4.85
CA LEU A 140 19.37 -23.77 -3.75
C LEU A 140 20.09 -22.48 -3.34
N ILE A 141 20.54 -21.67 -4.31
CA ILE A 141 21.18 -20.38 -4.04
C ILE A 141 20.21 -19.43 -3.33
N VAL A 142 18.95 -19.35 -3.76
CA VAL A 142 17.93 -18.52 -3.12
C VAL A 142 17.67 -18.99 -1.68
N VAL A 143 17.55 -20.30 -1.45
CA VAL A 143 17.40 -20.86 -0.10
C VAL A 143 18.60 -20.53 0.79
N ILE A 144 19.82 -20.72 0.29
CA ILE A 144 21.07 -20.39 1.01
C ILE A 144 21.13 -18.89 1.31
N LEU A 145 20.76 -18.03 0.36
CA LEU A 145 20.75 -16.59 0.53
C LEU A 145 19.73 -16.17 1.59
N ILE A 146 18.50 -16.70 1.55
CA ILE A 146 17.45 -16.42 2.54
C ILE A 146 17.93 -16.84 3.94
N ILE A 147 18.55 -18.03 4.06
CA ILE A 147 19.10 -18.53 5.32
C ILE A 147 20.23 -17.63 5.81
N SER A 148 21.16 -17.23 4.93
CA SER A 148 22.30 -16.38 5.27
C SER A 148 21.86 -14.98 5.71
N VAL A 149 20.91 -14.39 4.98
CA VAL A 149 20.32 -13.09 5.34
C VAL A 149 19.62 -13.18 6.69
N LYS A 150 18.81 -14.23 6.93
CA LYS A 150 18.18 -14.45 8.25
C LYS A 150 19.20 -14.70 9.36
N ALA A 151 20.28 -15.42 9.08
CA ALA A 151 21.36 -15.68 10.04
C ALA A 151 22.12 -14.40 10.45
N VAL A 152 22.31 -13.47 9.50
CA VAL A 152 22.98 -12.18 9.77
C VAL A 152 22.03 -11.14 10.38
N THR A 153 20.74 -11.18 10.04
CA THR A 153 19.74 -10.19 10.52
C THR A 153 19.10 -10.54 11.87
N GLY A 154 19.23 -11.78 12.34
CA GLY A 154 18.93 -12.17 13.73
C GLY A 154 17.47 -11.99 14.19
N ARG A 155 16.49 -11.92 13.26
CA ARG A 155 15.07 -11.73 13.61
C ARG A 155 14.16 -12.80 12.99
N GLY A 156 13.43 -13.52 13.86
CA GLY A 156 12.31 -14.42 13.53
C GLY A 156 12.65 -15.91 13.53
N THR A 157 11.71 -16.75 13.99
CA THR A 157 11.81 -18.22 13.98
C THR A 157 11.53 -18.80 12.58
N PRO A 158 12.16 -19.94 12.19
CA PRO A 158 12.22 -20.35 10.78
C PRO A 158 10.90 -20.83 10.15
N LEU A 159 9.94 -21.34 10.94
CA LEU A 159 8.78 -22.09 10.43
C LEU A 159 7.43 -21.79 11.10
N SER A 160 7.32 -20.77 11.94
CA SER A 160 6.03 -20.39 12.58
C SER A 160 5.42 -19.17 11.91
N GLY A 161 4.46 -19.40 11.02
CA GLY A 161 3.42 -18.43 10.71
C GLY A 161 2.42 -18.32 11.86
N GLY A 162 1.94 -17.12 12.13
CA GLY A 162 0.79 -16.89 13.00
C GLY A 162 -0.51 -16.99 12.22
N PHE A 163 -1.32 -18.00 12.57
CA PHE A 163 -2.74 -18.28 12.29
C PHE A 163 -3.25 -18.50 10.85
N PRO A 164 -4.16 -19.48 10.60
CA PRO A 164 -4.81 -20.43 11.52
C PRO A 164 -4.34 -21.88 11.32
N SER A 165 -3.70 -22.47 12.34
CA SER A 165 -3.37 -23.90 12.36
C SER A 165 -4.50 -24.68 13.02
N GLY A 166 -5.24 -25.45 12.23
CA GLY A 166 -6.18 -26.44 12.74
C GLY A 166 -5.41 -27.54 13.47
N HIS A 167 -5.63 -27.66 14.78
CA HIS A 167 -5.54 -28.84 15.65
C HIS A 167 -5.93 -28.34 17.05
N SER A 168 -7.22 -28.12 17.27
CA SER A 168 -7.79 -28.02 18.61
C SER A 168 -9.10 -28.80 18.58
N ALA A 169 -9.00 -30.00 19.14
CA ALA A 169 -10.09 -30.63 19.86
C ALA A 169 -10.56 -29.72 21.01
#